data_AF-A0A202DRN6-F1
#
_entry.id   AF-A0A202DRN6-F1
#
_cell.length_a   1.000
_cell.length_b   1.000
_cell.length_c   1.000
_cell.angle_alpha   90.00
_cell.angle_beta   90.00
_cell.angle_gamma   90.00
#
_symmetry.space_group_name_H-M   'P 1'
#
loop_
_entity.id
_entity.type
_entity.pdbx_description
1 polymer ?
#
loop_
_entity_poly.entity_id
_entity_poly.type
_entity_poly.pdbx_seq_one_letter_code
_entity_poly.pdbx_strand_id
1 'polypeptide(L)' 'MKKTIYYTAIILLLGASWIVTGRTAKDRLNVGDTAPDFSLRAVNSKKIYSLNDFKGNKILILHFWKGG' A
#
# COMPACT_ATOMS: atom_id res chain seq x y z
N MET A 1 32.23 30.25 7.55
CA MET A 1 32.31 28.87 8.09
C MET A 1 31.00 28.33 8.67
N LYS A 2 29.94 29.14 8.91
CA LYS A 2 28.65 28.64 9.43
C LYS A 2 27.71 28.05 8.36
N LYS A 3 27.83 28.48 7.09
CA LYS A 3 26.96 28.02 5.99
C LYS A 3 27.26 26.57 5.54
N THR A 4 28.51 26.13 5.65
CA THR A 4 28.95 24.78 5.26
C THR A 4 28.37 23.68 6.16
N ILE A 5 28.05 24.02 7.42
CA ILE A 5 27.47 23.10 8.41
C ILE A 5 25.99 22.80 8.10
N TYR A 6 25.26 23.74 7.50
CA TYR A 6 23.85 23.54 7.13
C TYR A 6 23.71 22.58 5.94
N TYR A 7 24.59 22.66 4.95
CA TYR A 7 24.52 21.79 3.78
C TYR A 7 24.87 20.34 4.11
N THR A 8 25.80 20.09 5.03
CA THR A 8 26.10 18.73 5.50
C THR A 8 24.95 18.13 6.32
N ALA A 9 24.25 18.93 7.13
CA ALA A 9 23.07 18.47 7.88
C ALA A 9 21.86 18.15 6.96
N ILE A 10 21.67 18.93 5.88
CA ILE A 10 20.56 18.71 4.93
C ILE A 10 20.81 17.45 4.08
N ILE A 11 22.06 17.17 3.69
CA ILE A 11 22.41 15.97 2.92
C ILE A 11 22.24 14.70 3.78
N LEU A 12 22.51 14.76 5.08
CA LEU A 12 22.26 13.66 6.02
C LEU A 12 20.77 13.37 6.25
N LEU A 13 19.91 14.39 6.17
CA LEU A 13 18.45 14.24 6.30
C LEU A 13 17.77 13.70 5.03
N LEU A 14 18.33 13.94 3.84
CA LEU A 14 17.78 13.45 2.56
C LEU A 14 18.27 12.04 2.17
N GLY A 15 19.35 11.54 2.78
CA GLY A 15 19.93 10.23 2.46
C GLY A 15 19.29 9.02 3.14
N ALA A 16 18.32 9.22 4.04
CA ALA A 16 17.71 8.15 4.84
C ALA A 16 16.44 7.55 4.23
N SER A 17 16.08 7.94 3.01
CA SER A 17 14.88 7.45 2.34
C SER A 17 15.30 6.65 1.11
N TRP A 18 14.74 5.45 0.95
CA TRP A 18 14.90 4.54 -0.18
C TRP A 18 16.03 3.51 -0.12
N ILE A 19 16.12 2.73 0.95
CA ILE A 19 16.21 1.26 0.78
C ILE A 19 15.28 0.59 1.80
N VAL A 20 13.98 0.82 1.66
CA VAL A 20 12.99 -0.19 2.09
C VAL A 20 12.82 -1.10 0.89
N THR A 21 13.80 -1.98 0.65
CA THR A 21 13.55 -3.18 -0.14
C THR A 21 12.61 -4.05 0.69
N GLY A 22 11.31 -3.79 0.54
CA GLY A 22 10.27 -4.67 1.01
C GLY A 22 10.53 -6.04 0.40
N ARG A 23 11.08 -6.93 1.22
CA ARG A 23 11.16 -8.34 0.88
C ARG A 23 9.74 -8.75 0.52
N THR A 24 9.54 -9.26 -0.70
CA THR A 24 8.36 -10.05 -1.03
C THR A 24 8.45 -11.37 -0.26
N ALA A 25 8.33 -11.27 1.07
CA ALA A 25 7.91 -12.39 1.86
C ALA A 25 6.57 -12.79 1.26
N LYS A 26 6.52 -14.02 0.75
CA LYS A 26 5.27 -14.65 0.34
C LYS A 26 4.52 -14.91 1.64
N ASP A 27 3.93 -13.86 2.22
CA ASP A 27 3.15 -13.96 3.44
C ASP A 27 2.02 -14.93 3.14
N ARG A 28 2.07 -16.07 3.83
CA ARG A 28 0.99 -17.05 3.77
C ARG A 28 -0.19 -16.39 4.48
N LEU A 29 -1.26 -16.14 3.72
CA LEU A 29 -2.51 -15.68 4.29
C LEU A 29 -3.09 -16.78 5.19
N ASN A 30 -3.33 -16.44 6.46
CA ASN A 30 -3.94 -17.35 7.42
C ASN A 30 -5.42 -17.02 7.59
N VAL A 31 -6.18 -18.03 8.05
CA VAL A 31 -7.59 -17.82 8.40
C VAL A 31 -7.67 -16.93 9.63
N GLY A 32 -8.51 -15.90 9.56
CA GLY A 32 -8.69 -14.92 10.65
C GLY A 32 -7.82 -13.67 10.49
N ASP A 33 -6.88 -13.65 9.53
CA ASP A 33 -6.16 -12.42 9.19
C ASP A 33 -7.15 -11.33 8.75
N THR A 34 -6.98 -10.13 9.29
CA THR A 34 -7.76 -8.98 8.88
C THR A 34 -7.56 -8.72 7.39
N ALA A 35 -8.67 -8.58 6.66
CA ALA A 35 -8.59 -8.25 5.24
C ALA A 35 -7.84 -6.92 5.04
N PRO A 36 -6.84 -6.87 4.14
CA PRO A 36 -6.14 -5.64 3.84
C PRO A 36 -7.11 -4.62 3.23
N ASP A 37 -6.85 -3.33 3.48
CA ASP A 37 -7.60 -2.28 2.82
C ASP A 37 -7.30 -2.29 1.32
N PHE A 38 -8.27 -1.86 0.51
CA PHE A 38 -8.13 -1.81 -0.95
C PHE A 38 -8.85 -0.62 -1.54
N SER A 39 -8.41 -0.23 -2.74
CA SER A 39 -9.06 0.77 -3.58
C SER A 39 -8.99 0.31 -5.03
N LEU A 40 -10.11 -0.17 -5.55
CA LEU A 40 -10.21 -0.82 -6.86
C LEU A 40 -11.14 -0.02 -7.78
N ARG A 41 -10.64 0.34 -8.96
CA ARG A 41 -11.47 0.94 -10.01
C ARG A 41 -12.31 -0.14 -10.67
N ALA A 42 -13.60 0.14 -10.84
CA ALA A 42 -14.50 -0.72 -11.60
C ALA A 42 -14.03 -0.86 -13.06
N VAL A 43 -14.22 -2.02 -13.66
CA VAL A 43 -13.81 -2.27 -15.06
C VAL A 43 -14.61 -1.41 -16.04
N ASN A 44 -15.90 -1.20 -15.77
CA ASN A 44 -16.84 -0.53 -16.68
C ASN A 44 -17.14 0.93 -16.30
N SER A 45 -16.52 1.48 -15.26
CA SER A 45 -16.80 2.84 -14.81
C SER A 45 -15.62 3.48 -14.09
N LYS A 46 -15.68 4.80 -13.88
CA LYS A 46 -14.68 5.53 -13.08
C LYS A 46 -14.86 5.35 -11.57
N LYS A 47 -15.88 4.59 -11.15
CA LYS A 47 -16.16 4.37 -9.73
C LYS A 47 -15.02 3.58 -9.09
N ILE A 48 -14.65 4.01 -7.88
CA ILE A 48 -13.67 3.35 -7.04
C ILE A 48 -14.42 2.68 -5.89
N TYR A 49 -14.07 1.44 -5.61
CA TYR A 49 -14.58 0.65 -4.49
C TYR A 49 -13.47 0.42 -3.46
N SER A 50 -13.81 0.58 -2.20
CA SER A 50 -12.95 0.36 -1.04
C SER A 50 -13.50 -0.72 -0.13
N LEU A 51 -12.69 -1.22 0.81
CA LEU A 51 -13.17 -2.16 1.83
C LEU A 51 -14.34 -1.57 2.63
N ASN A 52 -14.30 -0.25 2.89
CA ASN A 52 -15.32 0.46 3.65
C ASN A 52 -16.71 0.43 3.00
N ASP A 53 -16.77 0.42 1.66
CA ASP A 53 -18.04 0.40 0.91
C ASP A 53 -18.83 -0.90 1.10
N PHE A 54 -18.18 -1.94 1.65
CA PHE A 54 -18.80 -3.24 1.92
C PHE A 54 -19.03 -3.49 3.42
N LYS A 55 -18.75 -2.51 4.30
CA LYS A 55 -19.04 -2.64 5.74
C LYS A 55 -20.53 -2.85 5.97
N GLY A 56 -20.86 -3.83 6.82
CA GLY A 56 -22.25 -4.25 7.08
C GLY A 56 -22.65 -5.52 6.35
N ASN A 57 -21.89 -5.96 5.35
CA ASN A 57 -22.06 -7.29 4.76
C ASN A 57 -21.43 -8.36 5.66
N LYS A 58 -22.08 -9.52 5.78
CA LYS A 58 -21.56 -10.64 6.59
C LYS A 58 -20.28 -11.25 5.99
N ILE A 59 -20.15 -11.25 4.67
CA ILE A 59 -19.03 -11.87 3.94
C ILE A 59 -18.71 -11.02 2.70
N LEU A 60 -17.42 -10.81 2.43
CA LEU A 60 -16.88 -10.21 1.21
C LEU A 60 -15.89 -11.19 0.57
N ILE A 61 -16.02 -11.46 -0.74
CA ILE A 61 -15.12 -12.32 -1.50
C ILE A 61 -14.43 -11.48 -2.58
N LEU A 62 -13.09 -11.47 -2.57
CA LEU A 62 -12.28 -10.86 -3.63
C LEU A 62 -11.85 -11.95 -4.62
N HIS A 63 -12.41 -11.89 -5.83
CA HIS A 63 -12.08 -12.82 -6.91
C HIS A 63 -11.15 -12.14 -7.92
N PHE A 64 -9.89 -12.58 -7.94
CA PHE A 64 -8.87 -12.08 -8.86
C PHE A 64 -8.88 -12.90 -10.16
N TRP A 65 -9.09 -12.24 -11.28
CA TRP A 65 -9.09 -12.86 -12.60
C TRP A 65 -8.41 -11.95 -13.61
N LYS A 66 -7.90 -12.54 -14.70
CA LYS A 66 -7.36 -11.82 -15.86
C LYS A 66 -8.32 -12.05 -17.02
N GLY A 67 -8.81 -10.97 -17.63
CA GLY A 67 -9.51 -11.07 -18.90
C GLY A 67 -8.58 -11.58 -19.97
N GLY A 68 -9.00 -12.66 -20.65
CA GLY A 68 -8.32 -13.19 -21.83
C GLY A 68 -8.34 -12.20 -22.99
#